data_AF-A0A2V9W5T2-F1
#
_entry.id   AF-A0A2V9W5T2-F1
#
_cell.length_a   1.000
_cell.length_b   1.000
_cell.length_c   1.000
_cell.angle_alpha   90.00
_cell.angle_beta   90.00
_cell.angle_gamma   90.00
#
_symmetry.space_group_name_H-M   'P 1'
#
loop_
_entity.id
_entity.type
_entity.pdbx_description
1 polymer ?
#
loop_
_entity_poly.entity_id
_entity_poly.type
_entity_poly.pdbx_seq_one_letter_code
_entity_poly.pdbx_strand_id
1 'polypeptide(L)'
;MSQATQVPRNGYSAYATHRDFCRIFSEKMDRLHLLALLLTADAGKAEQCLVAGIGDSVVGNRIFKEWAYSWARRTVIQQAIRMMEPAQKRLAPVNTELVGLEIEPRLASILKLDALERFVFVMSVLEGYSSQDCSILLGCSRKVIVDARARALEQLANGAEIIPVHADELQDIYSLAS
;
A
#
# COMPACT_ATOMS: atom_id res chain seq x y z
N MET A 1 28.79 43.06 35.94
CA MET A 1 27.82 42.01 36.34
C MET A 1 26.65 42.10 35.38
N SER A 2 26.62 41.26 34.34
CA SER A 2 25.52 41.26 33.36
C SER A 2 24.82 39.91 33.45
N GLN A 3 23.64 39.87 34.07
CA GLN A 3 22.79 38.70 34.08
C GLN A 3 22.10 38.60 32.72
N ALA A 4 22.36 37.51 32.00
CA ALA A 4 21.58 37.12 30.83
C ALA A 4 20.28 36.49 31.31
N THR A 5 19.17 37.18 31.08
CA THR A 5 17.81 36.68 31.24
C THR A 5 17.63 35.41 30.40
N GLN A 6 17.55 34.25 31.06
CA GLN A 6 17.17 33.01 30.40
C GLN A 6 15.66 33.02 30.14
N VAL A 7 15.29 33.14 28.86
CA VAL A 7 13.93 32.88 28.38
C VAL A 7 13.67 31.37 28.49
N PRO A 8 12.55 30.91 29.06
CA PRO A 8 12.26 29.49 29.16
C PRO A 8 12.03 28.94 27.74
N ARG A 9 12.95 28.10 27.26
CA ARG A 9 12.76 27.33 26.02
C ARG A 9 11.70 26.26 26.29
N ASN A 10 10.48 26.55 25.87
CA ASN A 10 9.38 25.60 25.86
C ASN A 10 9.78 24.40 24.97
N GLY A 11 10.10 23.27 25.61
CA GLY A 11 10.76 22.12 25.00
C GLY A 11 9.82 21.23 24.19
N TYR A 12 9.41 21.66 23.01
CA TYR A 12 8.87 20.75 22.00
C TYR A 12 10.03 20.21 21.16
N SER A 13 10.41 18.95 21.37
CA SER A 13 11.32 18.24 20.46
C SER A 13 10.67 18.19 19.07
N ALA A 14 11.32 18.78 18.07
CA ALA A 14 10.89 18.72 16.67
C ALA A 14 10.94 17.30 16.09
N TYR A 15 11.70 16.41 16.73
CA TYR A 15 11.86 15.01 16.34
C TYR A 15 10.81 14.09 16.98
N ALA A 16 10.39 13.11 16.19
CA ALA A 16 9.52 12.02 16.57
C ALA A 16 10.21 11.13 17.60
N THR A 17 9.50 10.91 18.69
CA THR A 17 9.83 9.93 19.70
C THR A 17 9.13 8.62 19.38
N HIS A 18 9.52 7.54 20.07
CA HIS A 18 8.79 6.27 20.05
C HIS A 18 7.28 6.45 20.25
N ARG A 19 6.89 7.32 21.20
CA ARG A 19 5.47 7.61 21.49
C ARG A 19 4.77 8.29 20.33
N ASP A 20 5.46 9.15 19.58
CA ASP A 20 4.89 9.79 18.39
C ASP A 20 4.67 8.76 17.27
N PHE A 21 5.60 7.81 17.08
CA PHE A 21 5.41 6.70 16.14
C PHE A 21 4.24 5.79 16.56
N CYS A 22 4.20 5.31 17.81
CA CYS A 22 3.07 4.52 18.30
C CYS A 22 1.74 5.23 18.06
N ARG A 23 1.66 6.54 18.36
CA ARG A 23 0.46 7.32 18.11
C ARG A 23 0.09 7.38 16.62
N ILE A 24 1.06 7.62 15.74
CA ILE A 24 0.82 7.68 14.28
C ILE A 24 0.38 6.32 13.75
N PHE A 25 1.03 5.25 14.19
CA PHE A 25 0.66 3.89 13.79
C PHE A 25 -0.75 3.53 14.29
N SER A 26 -1.14 3.94 15.50
CA SER A 26 -2.50 3.76 16.00
C SER A 26 -3.53 4.64 15.27
N GLU A 27 -3.26 5.93 15.07
CA GLU A 27 -4.18 6.88 14.42
C GLU A 27 -4.34 6.63 12.91
N LYS A 28 -3.35 6.02 12.28
CA LYS A 28 -3.33 5.75 10.82
C LYS A 28 -3.27 4.25 10.53
N MET A 29 -3.61 3.41 11.50
CA MET A 29 -3.47 1.96 11.42
C MET A 29 -4.21 1.41 10.22
N ASP A 30 -5.46 1.83 10.01
CA ASP A 30 -6.29 1.36 8.90
C ASP A 30 -5.65 1.62 7.53
N ARG A 31 -5.05 2.81 7.36
CA ARG A 31 -4.40 3.18 6.09
C ARG A 31 -3.10 2.44 5.87
N LEU A 32 -2.30 2.27 6.91
CA LEU A 32 -1.03 1.53 6.84
C LEU A 32 -1.27 0.03 6.66
N HIS A 33 -2.28 -0.52 7.32
CA HIS A 33 -2.74 -1.89 7.15
C HIS A 33 -3.29 -2.12 5.75
N LEU A 34 -4.14 -1.22 5.23
CA LEU A 34 -4.62 -1.30 3.85
C LEU A 34 -3.46 -1.25 2.85
N LEU A 35 -2.48 -0.36 3.04
CA LEU A 35 -1.27 -0.31 2.21
C LEU A 35 -0.52 -1.65 2.25
N ALA A 36 -0.29 -2.20 3.45
CA ALA A 36 0.38 -3.49 3.60
C ALA A 36 -0.41 -4.63 2.93
N LEU A 37 -1.73 -4.63 3.05
CA LEU A 37 -2.63 -5.61 2.43
C LEU A 37 -2.60 -5.50 0.90
N LEU A 38 -2.65 -4.30 0.34
CA LEU A 38 -2.58 -4.08 -1.10
C LEU A 38 -1.23 -4.52 -1.69
N LEU A 39 -0.13 -4.41 -0.94
CA LEU A 39 1.17 -4.88 -1.41
C LEU A 39 1.30 -6.40 -1.31
N THR A 40 0.90 -6.98 -0.17
CA THR A 40 1.13 -8.39 0.15
C THR A 40 0.07 -9.33 -0.43
N ALA A 41 -1.15 -8.84 -0.67
CA ALA A 41 -2.34 -9.61 -1.02
C ALA A 41 -2.64 -10.78 -0.06
N ASP A 42 -2.19 -10.68 1.19
CA ASP A 42 -2.26 -11.71 2.21
C ASP A 42 -2.36 -11.02 3.57
N ALA A 43 -3.47 -11.23 4.28
CA ALA A 43 -3.75 -10.54 5.53
C ALA A 43 -2.71 -10.85 6.62
N GLY A 44 -2.24 -12.10 6.71
CA GLY A 44 -1.22 -12.50 7.66
C GLY A 44 0.12 -11.84 7.38
N LYS A 45 0.51 -11.75 6.10
CA LYS A 45 1.73 -11.03 5.69
C LYS A 45 1.60 -9.52 5.83
N ALA A 46 0.41 -8.96 5.62
CA ALA A 46 0.14 -7.55 5.82
C ALA A 46 0.38 -7.14 7.29
N GLU A 47 -0.13 -7.94 8.22
CA GLU A 47 0.08 -7.75 9.66
C GLU A 47 1.56 -7.89 10.03
N GLN A 48 2.22 -8.96 9.58
CA GLN A 48 3.66 -9.16 9.82
C GLN A 48 4.50 -8.00 9.28
N CYS A 49 4.16 -7.49 8.09
CA CYS A 49 4.82 -6.34 7.46
C CYS A 49 4.66 -5.07 8.31
N LEU A 50 3.46 -4.83 8.86
CA LEU A 50 3.18 -3.67 9.70
C LEU A 50 3.93 -3.76 11.04
N VAL A 51 3.91 -4.92 11.71
CA VAL A 51 4.61 -5.14 12.98
C VAL A 51 6.12 -4.99 12.80
N ALA A 52 6.70 -5.60 11.77
CA ALA A 52 8.12 -5.44 11.44
C ALA A 52 8.47 -3.97 11.12
N GLY A 53 7.57 -3.26 10.42
CA GLY A 53 7.76 -1.85 10.08
C GLY A 53 7.77 -0.93 11.30
N ILE A 54 6.95 -1.22 12.32
CA ILE A 54 6.98 -0.50 13.60
C ILE A 54 8.33 -0.71 14.28
N GLY A 55 8.81 -1.96 14.39
CA GLY A 55 10.10 -2.29 15.00
C GLY A 55 11.28 -1.54 14.36
N ASP A 56 11.36 -1.55 13.03
CA ASP A 56 12.45 -0.90 12.29
C ASP A 56 12.37 0.64 12.30
N SER A 57 11.18 1.22 12.41
CA SER A 57 10.99 2.68 12.45
C SER A 57 11.54 3.33 13.74
N VAL A 58 11.65 2.55 14.82
CA VAL A 58 12.10 2.99 16.15
C VAL A 58 13.63 2.99 16.26
N VAL A 59 14.32 2.18 15.46
CA VAL A 59 15.77 1.98 15.57
C VAL A 59 16.50 2.97 14.66
N GLY A 60 17.05 4.02 15.27
CA GLY A 60 18.17 4.77 14.69
C GLY A 60 17.85 6.02 13.86
N ASN A 61 16.60 6.50 13.80
CA ASN A 61 16.25 7.62 12.92
C ASN A 61 15.63 8.83 13.65
N ARG A 62 16.31 9.98 13.58
CA ARG A 62 15.79 11.28 14.09
C ARG A 62 14.93 11.92 13.01
N ILE A 63 13.66 11.52 12.95
CA ILE A 63 12.71 12.01 11.94
C ILE A 63 11.86 13.09 12.56
N PHE A 64 11.62 14.19 11.85
CA PHE A 64 10.69 15.22 12.33
C PHE A 64 9.28 14.66 12.49
N LYS A 65 8.56 15.06 13.53
CA LYS A 65 7.21 14.53 13.84
C LYS A 65 6.25 14.61 12.65
N GLU A 66 6.33 15.70 11.88
CA GLU A 66 5.52 15.96 10.70
C GLU A 66 5.75 14.95 9.57
N TRP A 67 6.94 14.34 9.52
CA TRP A 67 7.36 13.42 8.47
C TRP A 67 7.19 11.96 8.87
N ALA A 68 6.86 11.69 10.13
CA ALA A 68 6.82 10.33 10.66
C ALA A 68 5.76 9.45 9.98
N TYR A 69 4.65 10.00 9.50
CA TYR A 69 3.68 9.22 8.71
C TYR A 69 4.21 8.82 7.32
N SER A 70 4.85 9.75 6.61
CA SER A 70 5.50 9.45 5.33
C SER A 70 6.63 8.43 5.49
N TRP A 71 7.35 8.50 6.62
CA TRP A 71 8.34 7.49 6.97
C TRP A 71 7.72 6.11 7.27
N ALA A 72 6.60 6.08 8.01
CA ALA A 72 5.88 4.84 8.29
C ALA A 72 5.42 4.15 7.00
N ARG A 73 4.83 4.89 6.05
CA ARG A 73 4.47 4.37 4.71
C ARG A 73 5.68 3.78 3.98
N ARG A 74 6.79 4.52 3.94
CA ARG A 74 8.03 4.05 3.30
C ARG A 74 8.54 2.77 3.94
N THR A 75 8.49 2.68 5.27
CA THR A 75 8.96 1.50 6.00
C THR A 75 8.09 0.28 5.67
N VAL A 76 6.75 0.43 5.64
CA VAL A 76 5.83 -0.63 5.22
C VAL A 76 6.15 -1.11 3.79
N ILE A 77 6.35 -0.19 2.85
CA ILE A 77 6.72 -0.53 1.47
C ILE A 77 8.03 -1.34 1.44
N GLN A 78 9.05 -0.90 2.18
CA GLN A 78 10.34 -1.59 2.22
C GLN A 78 10.26 -2.99 2.83
N GLN A 79 9.48 -3.16 3.91
CA GLN A 79 9.25 -4.49 4.50
C GLN A 79 8.50 -5.41 3.54
N ALA A 80 7.45 -4.90 2.88
CA ALA A 80 6.70 -5.66 1.89
C ALA A 80 7.60 -6.11 0.73
N ILE A 81 8.49 -5.25 0.23
CA ILE A 81 9.44 -5.61 -0.85
C ILE A 81 10.36 -6.75 -0.40
N ARG A 82 10.93 -6.66 0.81
CA ARG A 82 11.81 -7.72 1.36
C ARG A 82 11.09 -9.04 1.54
N MET A 83 9.85 -9.00 2.02
CA MET A 83 9.06 -10.19 2.31
C MET A 83 8.55 -10.87 1.03
N MET A 84 8.10 -10.07 0.05
CA MET A 84 7.43 -10.58 -1.14
C MET A 84 8.37 -10.82 -2.32
N GLU A 85 9.54 -10.15 -2.36
CA GLU A 85 10.52 -10.23 -3.45
C GLU A 85 9.86 -10.13 -4.84
N PRO A 86 9.05 -9.08 -5.09
CA PRO A 86 8.11 -9.01 -6.22
C PRO A 86 8.80 -9.09 -7.60
N ALA A 87 10.09 -8.76 -7.68
CA ALA A 87 10.89 -8.85 -8.90
C ALA A 87 11.39 -10.27 -9.23
N GLN A 88 11.57 -11.13 -8.22
CA GLN A 88 12.12 -12.48 -8.39
C GLN A 88 11.03 -13.55 -8.42
N LYS A 89 9.98 -13.40 -7.61
CA LYS A 89 8.89 -14.37 -7.51
C LYS A 89 7.81 -14.09 -8.57
N ARG A 90 8.11 -14.41 -9.83
CA ARG A 90 7.10 -14.43 -10.92
C ARG A 90 6.11 -15.60 -10.84
N LEU A 91 6.23 -16.53 -9.89
CA LEU A 91 5.66 -17.89 -10.04
C LEU A 91 4.95 -18.48 -8.81
N ALA A 92 4.26 -17.69 -7.98
CA ALA A 92 3.40 -18.29 -6.95
C ALA A 92 1.96 -17.74 -7.07
N PRO A 93 0.96 -18.61 -7.38
CA PRO A 93 -0.43 -18.21 -7.28
C PRO A 93 -0.74 -17.83 -5.82
N VAL A 94 -1.43 -16.70 -5.66
CA VAL A 94 -1.78 -16.13 -4.35
C VAL A 94 -2.91 -16.96 -3.75
N ASN A 95 -2.65 -17.60 -2.60
CA ASN A 95 -3.70 -18.14 -1.74
C ASN A 95 -4.49 -16.96 -1.20
N THR A 96 -5.61 -16.66 -1.84
CA THR A 96 -6.49 -15.56 -1.45
C THR A 96 -7.46 -16.08 -0.41
N GLU A 97 -6.99 -16.28 0.82
CA GLU A 97 -7.90 -16.31 1.97
C GLU A 97 -8.31 -14.85 2.24
N LEU A 98 -9.33 -14.39 1.49
CA LEU A 98 -9.89 -13.05 1.64
C LEU A 98 -10.66 -13.01 2.96
N VAL A 99 -9.96 -12.68 4.05
CA VAL A 99 -10.61 -12.47 5.35
C VAL A 99 -11.48 -11.23 5.25
N GLY A 100 -12.80 -11.44 5.23
CA GLY A 100 -13.87 -10.73 5.98
C GLY A 100 -13.91 -9.21 6.07
N LEU A 101 -13.02 -8.47 5.40
CA LEU A 101 -13.16 -7.04 5.21
C LEU A 101 -14.03 -6.86 3.97
N GLU A 102 -15.05 -6.00 4.05
CA GLU A 102 -15.76 -5.49 2.89
C GLU A 102 -14.78 -4.65 2.05
N ILE A 103 -13.85 -5.33 1.38
CA ILE A 103 -12.88 -4.72 0.50
C ILE A 103 -13.67 -4.31 -0.73
N GLU A 104 -13.68 -3.00 -1.00
CA GLU A 104 -14.32 -2.46 -2.20
C GLU A 104 -13.90 -3.29 -3.43
N PRO A 105 -14.83 -3.59 -4.36
CA PRO A 105 -14.55 -4.47 -5.49
C PRO A 105 -13.35 -4.00 -6.33
N ARG A 106 -13.07 -2.69 -6.34
CA ARG A 106 -11.90 -2.08 -6.99
C ARG A 106 -10.57 -2.39 -6.28
N LEU A 107 -10.59 -2.57 -4.97
CA LEU A 107 -9.41 -2.97 -4.20
C LEU A 107 -9.19 -4.48 -4.33
N ALA A 108 -10.26 -5.27 -4.40
CA ALA A 108 -10.18 -6.71 -4.62
C ALA A 108 -9.52 -7.08 -5.95
N SER A 109 -9.74 -6.29 -7.01
CA SER A 109 -9.05 -6.50 -8.29
C SER A 109 -7.55 -6.18 -8.24
N ILE A 110 -7.10 -5.26 -7.39
CA ILE A 110 -5.66 -5.01 -7.16
C ILE A 110 -5.00 -6.24 -6.51
N LEU A 111 -5.68 -6.91 -5.58
CA LEU A 111 -5.13 -8.09 -4.89
C LEU A 111 -4.87 -9.26 -5.85
N LYS A 112 -5.65 -9.34 -6.94
CA LYS A 112 -5.54 -10.39 -7.97
C LYS A 112 -4.40 -10.17 -8.98
N LEU A 113 -3.79 -8.97 -9.01
CA LEU A 113 -2.65 -8.69 -9.88
C LEU A 113 -1.46 -9.58 -9.49
N ASP A 114 -0.58 -9.85 -10.45
CA ASP A 114 0.72 -10.46 -10.16
C ASP A 114 1.55 -9.55 -9.24
N ALA A 115 2.48 -10.14 -8.46
CA ALA A 115 3.19 -9.41 -7.41
C ALA A 115 3.95 -8.17 -7.94
N LEU A 116 4.60 -8.28 -9.10
CA LEU A 116 5.34 -7.15 -9.67
C LEU A 116 4.38 -6.03 -10.09
N GLU A 117 3.35 -6.36 -10.85
CA GLU A 117 2.29 -5.47 -11.34
C GLU A 117 1.60 -4.77 -10.16
N ARG A 118 1.28 -5.51 -9.10
CA ARG A 118 0.67 -5.01 -7.88
C ARG A 118 1.55 -4.00 -7.17
N PHE A 119 2.82 -4.35 -6.92
CA PHE A 119 3.77 -3.44 -6.28
C PHE A 119 3.98 -2.17 -7.12
N VAL A 120 4.15 -2.32 -8.44
CA VAL A 120 4.33 -1.17 -9.33
C VAL A 120 3.10 -0.28 -9.35
N PHE A 121 1.89 -0.85 -9.41
CA PHE A 121 0.65 -0.09 -9.38
C PHE A 121 0.50 0.67 -8.06
N VAL A 122 0.60 -0.02 -6.92
CA VAL A 122 0.45 0.59 -5.59
C VAL A 122 1.49 1.70 -5.40
N MET A 123 2.78 1.42 -5.66
CA MET A 123 3.85 2.41 -5.47
C MET A 123 3.70 3.62 -6.42
N SER A 124 3.45 3.40 -7.71
CA SER A 124 3.50 4.49 -8.69
C SER A 124 2.20 5.25 -8.89
N VAL A 125 1.05 4.62 -8.61
CA VAL A 125 -0.27 5.23 -8.80
C VAL A 125 -0.85 5.70 -7.47
N LEU A 126 -0.87 4.84 -6.45
CA LEU A 126 -1.50 5.17 -5.16
C LEU A 126 -0.54 5.95 -4.24
N GLU A 127 0.72 5.58 -4.23
CA GLU A 127 1.73 6.20 -3.37
C GLU A 127 2.52 7.31 -4.06
N GLY A 128 2.39 7.47 -5.38
CA GLY A 128 2.96 8.58 -6.16
C GLY A 128 4.47 8.48 -6.44
N TYR A 129 5.08 7.30 -6.31
CA TYR A 129 6.50 7.11 -6.60
C TYR A 129 6.79 7.25 -8.09
N SER A 130 7.93 7.84 -8.42
CA SER A 130 8.38 7.93 -9.81
C SER A 130 8.80 6.54 -10.33
N SER A 131 8.80 6.37 -11.66
CA SER A 131 9.33 5.13 -12.26
C SER A 131 10.81 4.88 -11.92
N GLN A 132 11.58 5.94 -11.62
CA GLN A 132 12.95 5.82 -11.13
C GLN A 132 13.00 5.23 -9.73
N ASP A 133 12.19 5.76 -8.81
CA ASP A 133 12.20 5.30 -7.42
C ASP A 133 11.71 3.86 -7.31
N CYS A 134 10.68 3.50 -8.09
CA CYS A 134 10.24 2.11 -8.21
C CYS A 134 11.35 1.21 -8.76
N SER A 135 12.08 1.66 -9.79
CA SER A 135 13.20 0.92 -10.40
C SER A 135 14.31 0.64 -9.37
N ILE A 136 14.68 1.65 -8.57
CA ILE A 136 15.68 1.51 -7.50
C ILE A 136 15.19 0.55 -6.42
N LEU A 137 13.97 0.75 -5.92
CA LEU A 137 13.46 0.00 -4.77
C LEU A 137 13.14 -1.46 -5.10
N LEU A 138 12.70 -1.74 -6.32
CA LEU A 138 12.35 -3.09 -6.78
C LEU A 138 13.52 -3.79 -7.49
N GLY A 139 14.68 -3.13 -7.64
CA GLY A 139 15.86 -3.71 -8.29
C GLY A 139 15.65 -4.09 -9.76
N CYS A 140 14.72 -3.42 -10.45
CA CYS A 140 14.34 -3.71 -11.83
C CYS A 140 14.62 -2.53 -12.76
N SER A 141 14.74 -2.76 -14.07
CA SER A 141 14.92 -1.67 -15.03
C SER A 141 13.66 -0.81 -15.17
N ARG A 142 13.82 0.47 -15.52
CA ARG A 142 12.69 1.37 -15.79
C ARG A 142 11.70 0.82 -16.83
N LYS A 143 12.21 0.12 -17.85
CA LYS A 143 11.36 -0.51 -18.86
C LYS A 143 10.42 -1.54 -18.23
N VAL A 144 10.95 -2.40 -17.35
CA VAL A 144 10.13 -3.38 -16.62
C VAL A 144 9.07 -2.69 -15.77
N ILE A 145 9.40 -1.56 -15.12
CA ILE A 145 8.43 -0.79 -14.33
C ILE A 145 7.32 -0.22 -15.22
N VAL A 146 7.66 0.40 -16.36
CA VAL A 146 6.67 0.97 -17.28
C VAL A 146 5.76 -0.13 -17.85
N ASP A 147 6.34 -1.24 -18.29
CA ASP A 147 5.59 -2.36 -18.87
C ASP A 147 4.68 -3.02 -17.81
N ALA A 148 5.15 -3.19 -16.57
CA ALA A 148 4.34 -3.72 -15.46
C ALA A 148 3.20 -2.77 -15.07
N ARG A 149 3.45 -1.46 -15.07
CA ARG A 149 2.43 -0.45 -14.80
C ARG A 149 1.32 -0.48 -15.86
N ALA A 150 1.70 -0.59 -17.13
CA ALA A 150 0.75 -0.69 -18.24
C ALA A 150 -0.14 -1.94 -18.09
N ARG A 151 0.46 -3.12 -17.87
CA ARG A 151 -0.27 -4.37 -17.65
C ARG A 151 -1.23 -4.29 -16.45
N ALA A 152 -0.79 -3.71 -15.34
CA ALA A 152 -1.64 -3.53 -14.16
C ALA A 152 -2.86 -2.66 -14.48
N LEU A 153 -2.67 -1.54 -15.18
CA LEU A 153 -3.77 -0.65 -15.57
C LEU A 153 -4.75 -1.32 -16.55
N GLU A 154 -4.24 -2.06 -17.54
CA GLU A 154 -5.05 -2.83 -18.49
C GLU A 154 -5.89 -3.90 -17.78
N GLN A 155 -5.29 -4.68 -16.88
CA GLN A 155 -5.99 -5.71 -16.11
C GLN A 155 -7.09 -5.12 -15.21
N LEU A 156 -6.83 -3.96 -14.59
CA LEU A 156 -7.81 -3.29 -13.74
C LEU A 156 -8.95 -2.65 -14.56
N ALA A 157 -8.66 -2.14 -15.76
CA ALA A 157 -9.69 -1.63 -16.68
C ALA A 157 -10.60 -2.75 -17.18
N ASN A 158 -10.02 -3.86 -17.64
CA ASN A 158 -10.78 -5.00 -18.17
C ASN A 158 -11.55 -5.74 -17.07
N GLY A 159 -11.03 -5.76 -15.83
CA GLY A 159 -11.73 -6.30 -14.67
C GLY A 159 -12.93 -5.47 -14.21
N ALA A 160 -13.03 -4.21 -14.63
CA ALA A 160 -14.18 -3.33 -14.36
C ALA A 160 -15.30 -3.45 -15.41
N GLU A 161 -15.02 -4.04 -16.58
CA GLU A 161 -15.99 -4.18 -17.68
C GLU A 161 -16.90 -5.42 -17.57
N ILE A 162 -16.63 -6.35 -16.65
CA ILE A 162 -17.53 -7.48 -16.39
C ILE A 162 -18.67 -7.03 -15.45
N ILE A 163 -19.52 -6.14 -15.94
CA ILE A 163 -20.91 -6.05 -15.45
C ILE A 163 -21.71 -6.94 -16.40
N PRO A 164 -22.19 -8.12 -15.97
CA PRO A 164 -23.18 -8.83 -16.76
C PRO A 164 -24.43 -7.97 -16.80
N VAL A 165 -24.67 -7.29 -17.92
CA VAL A 165 -26.03 -6.90 -18.27
C VAL A 165 -26.78 -8.21 -18.36
N HIS A 166 -27.61 -8.50 -17.35
CA HIS A 166 -28.59 -9.58 -17.43
C HIS A 166 -29.51 -9.23 -18.60
N ALA A 167 -29.18 -9.74 -19.78
CA ALA A 167 -30.04 -9.72 -20.95
C ALA A 167 -31.11 -10.82 -20.81
N ASP A 168 -31.82 -10.82 -19.68
CA ASP A 168 -32.87 -11.83 -19.39
C ASP A 168 -34.19 -11.23 -18.90
N GLU A 169 -34.39 -9.91 -19.01
CA GLU A 169 -35.68 -9.26 -18.70
C GLU A 169 -36.52 -8.87 -19.94
N LEU A 170 -36.14 -9.33 -21.14
CA LEU A 170 -36.95 -9.08 -22.35
C LEU A 170 -37.76 -10.29 -22.84
N GLN A 171 -37.65 -11.46 -22.20
CA GLN A 171 -38.50 -12.61 -22.56
C GLN A 171 -39.82 -12.64 -21.77
N ASP A 172 -39.85 -12.11 -20.55
CA ASP A 172 -41.08 -12.09 -19.74
C ASP A 172 -42.11 -11.04 -20.20
N ILE A 173 -41.68 -9.99 -20.92
CA ILE A 173 -42.60 -8.96 -21.43
C ILE A 173 -43.39 -9.48 -22.66
N TYR A 174 -42.81 -10.36 -23.48
CA TYR A 174 -43.48 -10.88 -24.68
C TYR A 174 -44.41 -12.07 -24.42
N SER A 175 -44.31 -12.74 -23.27
CA SER A 175 -45.19 -13.87 -22.90
C SER A 175 -46.47 -13.47 -22.16
N LEU A 176 -46.65 -12.18 -21.82
CA LEU A 176 -47.87 -11.65 -21.19
C LEU A 176 -48.84 -10.96 -22.17
N ALA A 177 -48.55 -10.99 -23.47
CA ALA A 177 -49.37 -10.38 -24.52
C ALA A 177 -49.89 -11.39 -25.57
N SER A 178 -50.04 -12.67 -25.22
CA SER A 178 -50.72 -13.68 -26.05
C SER A 178 -51.88 -14.33 -25.32
#